data_AF-A0A1G5DSD7-F1
#
_entry.id   AF-A0A1G5DSD7-F1
#
_cell.length_a   1.000
_cell.length_b   1.000
_cell.length_c   1.000
_cell.angle_alpha   90.00
_cell.angle_beta   90.00
_cell.angle_gamma   90.00
#
_symmetry.space_group_name_H-M   'P 1'
#
loop_
_entity.id
_entity.type
_entity.pdbx_description
1 polymer ?
#
loop_
_entity_poly.entity_id
_entity_poly.type
_entity_poly.pdbx_seq_one_letter_code
_entity_poly.pdbx_strand_id
1 'polypeptide(L)'
;MSNRIGWNKKDFIGVSIIPIEMLLGTVLGQFSLEKKQLLGITLSLSIFLTGFLVMIWLYKDFLSSQWKHYKQNKLWLKLFLNALLVLGAFGILSLTRSLMDKPLSVNDTYSLSNAMVSLMLIGSIQPFIAPFAEELTFRYLLFGKFNSTLLKLLMFFVSSILFGLIHINNFNGDWIQTFKAP
;
A
#
# COMPACT_ATOMS: atom_id res chain seq x y z
N MET A 1 -27.63 3.62 10.77
CA MET A 1 -27.06 4.96 10.52
C MET A 1 -27.24 5.26 9.03
N SER A 2 -28.25 6.05 8.69
CA SER A 2 -28.60 6.39 7.31
C SER A 2 -27.75 7.56 6.76
N ASN A 3 -27.54 7.51 5.44
CA ASN A 3 -27.17 8.59 4.53
C ASN A 3 -25.97 9.48 4.88
N ARG A 4 -24.85 9.21 4.20
CA ARG A 4 -24.22 10.19 3.29
C ARG A 4 -23.17 9.52 2.39
N ILE A 5 -23.56 9.26 1.14
CA ILE A 5 -22.61 9.33 0.01
C ILE A 5 -22.32 10.83 -0.16
N GLY A 6 -21.47 11.36 0.72
CA GLY A 6 -20.99 12.73 0.66
C GLY A 6 -19.49 12.65 0.48
N TRP A 7 -19.04 12.48 -0.76
CA TRP A 7 -17.65 12.75 -1.07
C TRP A 7 -17.42 14.23 -0.83
N ASN A 8 -16.52 14.53 0.09
CA ASN A 8 -16.06 15.87 0.39
C ASN A 8 -14.65 16.05 -0.18
N LYS A 9 -14.14 17.27 -0.12
CA LYS A 9 -12.81 17.60 -0.65
C LYS A 9 -11.69 16.73 -0.06
N LYS A 10 -11.80 16.30 1.21
CA LYS A 10 -10.81 15.44 1.87
C LYS A 10 -10.78 14.04 1.26
N ASP A 11 -11.93 13.51 0.85
CA ASP A 11 -12.02 12.20 0.22
C ASP A 11 -11.35 12.18 -1.15
N PHE A 12 -11.58 13.21 -1.96
CA PHE A 12 -10.89 13.37 -3.25
C PHE A 12 -9.38 13.48 -3.06
N ILE A 13 -8.92 14.31 -2.12
CA ILE A 13 -7.49 14.41 -1.79
C ILE A 13 -6.94 13.04 -1.37
N GLY A 14 -7.65 12.32 -0.48
CA GLY A 14 -7.23 11.01 0.00
C GLY A 14 -7.06 9.98 -1.12
N VAL A 15 -8.03 9.89 -2.04
CA VAL A 15 -7.94 8.97 -3.18
C VAL A 15 -6.86 9.36 -4.18
N SER A 16 -6.55 10.66 -4.31
CA SER A 16 -5.49 11.13 -5.19
C SER A 16 -4.07 10.88 -4.69
N ILE A 17 -3.88 10.57 -3.39
CA ILE A 17 -2.52 10.37 -2.83
C ILE A 17 -1.79 9.21 -3.51
N ILE A 18 -2.42 8.04 -3.64
CA ILE A 18 -1.80 6.88 -4.27
C ILE A 18 -1.41 7.16 -5.74
N PRO A 19 -2.30 7.69 -6.61
CA PRO A 19 -1.92 8.11 -7.96
C PRO A 19 -0.77 9.12 -8.00
N ILE A 20 -0.74 10.09 -7.08
CA ILE A 20 0.34 11.09 -7.01
C ILE A 20 1.66 10.42 -6.63
N GLU A 21 1.67 9.55 -5.61
CA GLU A 21 2.86 8.79 -5.21
C GLU A 21 3.39 7.93 -6.36
N MET A 22 2.50 7.28 -7.12
CA MET A 22 2.88 6.53 -8.31
C MET A 22 3.50 7.40 -9.40
N LEU A 23 2.88 8.54 -9.74
CA LEU A 23 3.39 9.46 -10.76
C LEU A 23 4.75 10.05 -10.36
N LEU A 24 4.92 10.41 -9.08
CA LEU A 24 6.21 10.89 -8.59
C LEU A 24 7.26 9.77 -8.57
N GLY A 25 6.87 8.54 -8.22
CA GLY A 25 7.74 7.37 -8.24
C GLY A 25 8.25 7.03 -9.64
N THR A 26 7.41 7.10 -10.67
CA THR A 26 7.83 6.87 -12.07
C THR A 26 8.79 7.95 -12.56
N VAL A 27 8.50 9.22 -12.25
CA VAL A 27 9.38 10.35 -12.57
C VAL A 27 10.75 10.18 -11.90
N LEU A 28 10.80 9.81 -10.62
CA LEU A 28 12.05 9.54 -9.92
C LEU A 28 12.83 8.36 -10.53
N GLY A 29 12.13 7.31 -10.96
CA GLY A 29 12.73 6.16 -11.62
C GLY A 29 13.43 6.50 -12.94
N GLN A 30 12.94 7.50 -13.68
CA GLN A 30 13.53 7.95 -14.95
C GLN A 30 14.87 8.69 -14.77
N PHE A 31 15.14 9.27 -13.60
CA PHE A 31 16.34 10.08 -13.37
C PHE A 31 17.63 9.26 -13.13
N SER A 32 17.63 7.93 -13.34
CA SER A 32 18.78 7.03 -13.13
C SER A 32 19.56 7.43 -11.87
N LEU A 33 18.94 7.20 -10.71
CA LEU A 33 19.58 7.37 -9.40
C LEU A 33 20.63 6.30 -9.13
N GLU A 34 21.03 5.52 -10.14
CA GLU A 34 22.00 4.42 -10.06
C GLU A 34 23.34 4.85 -9.45
N LYS A 35 23.74 6.11 -9.62
CA LYS A 35 24.97 6.67 -9.00
C LYS A 35 24.75 7.26 -7.60
N LYS A 36 23.51 7.48 -7.17
CA LYS A 36 23.14 8.10 -5.88
C LYS A 36 21.99 7.36 -5.20
N GLN A 37 22.20 6.07 -4.92
CA GLN A 37 21.27 5.18 -4.22
C GLN A 37 20.65 5.82 -2.95
N LEU A 38 21.45 6.46 -2.11
CA LEU A 38 20.94 7.14 -0.91
C LEU A 38 19.92 8.24 -1.27
N LEU A 39 20.22 9.07 -2.27
CA LEU A 39 19.32 10.13 -2.72
C LEU A 39 17.99 9.55 -3.22
N GLY A 40 18.05 8.45 -3.98
CA GLY A 40 16.85 7.79 -4.49
C GLY A 40 15.96 7.23 -3.40
N ILE A 41 16.56 6.49 -2.46
CA ILE A 41 15.84 5.95 -1.30
C ILE A 41 15.27 7.08 -0.44
N THR A 42 16.01 8.15 -0.19
CA THR A 42 15.53 9.29 0.60
C THR A 42 14.40 10.05 -0.09
N LEU A 43 14.47 10.27 -1.40
CA LEU A 43 13.40 10.94 -2.15
C LEU A 43 12.13 10.09 -2.21
N SER A 44 12.27 8.79 -2.48
CA SER A 44 11.15 7.84 -2.45
C SER A 44 10.50 7.83 -1.07
N LEU A 45 11.29 7.65 -0.01
CA LEU A 45 10.79 7.69 1.36
C LEU A 45 10.09 9.01 1.67
N SER A 46 10.62 10.14 1.22
CA SER A 46 10.02 11.46 1.48
C SER A 46 8.63 11.60 0.83
N ILE A 47 8.44 11.05 -0.37
CA ILE A 47 7.13 11.03 -1.05
C ILE A 47 6.12 10.20 -0.26
N PHE A 48 6.45 8.92 0.01
CA PHE A 48 5.55 8.01 0.73
C PHE A 48 5.30 8.47 2.17
N LEU A 49 6.30 9.05 2.83
CA LEU A 49 6.14 9.62 4.18
C LEU A 49 5.21 10.83 4.15
N THR A 50 5.32 11.69 3.14
CA THR A 50 4.42 12.84 3.00
C THR A 50 2.98 12.38 2.78
N GLY A 51 2.75 11.44 1.85
CA GLY A 51 1.41 10.89 1.61
C GLY A 51 0.84 10.20 2.84
N PHE A 52 1.64 9.40 3.54
CA PHE A 52 1.27 8.79 4.83
C PHE A 52 0.86 9.85 5.87
N LEU A 53 1.68 10.88 6.10
CA LEU A 53 1.38 11.93 7.08
C LEU A 53 0.11 12.72 6.72
N VAL A 54 -0.10 13.00 5.43
CA VAL A 54 -1.34 13.65 4.96
C VAL A 54 -2.54 12.74 5.22
N MET A 55 -2.45 11.44 4.95
CA MET A 55 -3.52 10.49 5.22
C MET A 55 -3.86 10.38 6.71
N ILE A 56 -2.83 10.31 7.57
CA ILE A 56 -3.01 10.34 9.03
C ILE A 56 -3.70 11.64 9.44
N TRP A 57 -3.29 12.79 8.92
CA TRP A 57 -3.88 14.09 9.25
C TRP A 57 -5.34 14.21 8.80
N LEU A 58 -5.67 13.79 7.57
CA LEU A 58 -7.01 13.85 6.99
C LEU A 58 -8.00 12.94 7.74
N TYR A 59 -7.56 11.74 8.12
CA TYR A 59 -8.42 10.69 8.68
C TYR A 59 -8.15 10.41 10.17
N LYS A 60 -7.47 11.32 10.88
CA LYS A 60 -7.11 11.16 12.31
C LYS A 60 -8.28 10.76 13.20
N ASP A 61 -9.48 11.30 12.96
CA ASP A 61 -10.65 11.07 13.81
C ASP A 61 -11.19 9.66 13.61
N PHE A 62 -11.23 9.22 12.34
CA PHE A 62 -11.57 7.85 11.97
C PHE A 62 -10.56 6.85 12.55
N LEU A 63 -9.26 7.11 12.35
CA LEU A 63 -8.18 6.27 12.87
C LEU A 63 -8.19 6.18 14.40
N SER A 64 -8.43 7.30 15.09
CA SER A 64 -8.55 7.34 16.55
C SER A 64 -9.75 6.50 17.04
N SER A 65 -10.88 6.57 16.34
CA SER A 65 -12.06 5.73 16.64
C SER A 65 -11.73 4.24 16.43
N GLN A 66 -11.14 3.86 15.29
CA GLN A 66 -10.74 2.48 15.03
C GLN A 66 -9.74 1.97 16.07
N TRP A 67 -8.76 2.80 16.46
CA TRP A 67 -7.78 2.45 17.48
C TRP A 67 -8.40 2.19 18.85
N LYS A 68 -9.40 2.98 19.25
CA LYS A 68 -10.16 2.74 20.49
C LYS A 68 -10.88 1.40 20.42
N HIS A 69 -11.57 1.09 19.33
CA HIS A 69 -12.26 -0.20 19.15
C HIS A 69 -11.29 -1.38 19.07
N TYR A 70 -10.14 -1.21 18.44
CA TYR A 70 -9.13 -2.26 18.34
C TYR A 70 -8.58 -2.65 19.71
N LYS A 71 -8.29 -1.66 20.57
CA LYS A 71 -7.81 -1.89 21.94
C LYS A 71 -8.85 -2.49 22.89
N GLN A 72 -10.14 -2.27 22.62
CA GLN A 72 -11.22 -2.82 23.44
C GLN A 72 -11.32 -4.34 23.26
N ASN A 73 -11.39 -5.07 24.38
CA ASN A 73 -11.60 -6.53 24.47
C ASN A 73 -10.52 -7.40 23.80
N LYS A 74 -9.83 -8.22 24.60
CA LYS A 74 -8.87 -9.25 24.17
C LYS A 74 -7.82 -8.78 23.15
N LEU A 75 -7.16 -7.64 23.43
CA LEU A 75 -6.11 -7.09 22.56
C LEU A 75 -5.02 -8.12 22.20
N TRP A 76 -4.58 -8.93 23.17
CA TRP A 76 -3.57 -9.97 22.94
C TRP A 76 -4.01 -11.00 21.90
N LEU A 77 -5.29 -11.41 21.91
CA LEU A 77 -5.83 -12.34 20.93
C LEU A 77 -5.88 -11.70 19.54
N LYS A 78 -6.26 -10.42 19.45
CA LYS A 78 -6.24 -9.68 18.18
C LYS A 78 -4.83 -9.54 17.62
N LEU A 79 -3.85 -9.25 18.48
CA LEU A 79 -2.44 -9.20 18.08
C LEU A 79 -1.94 -10.56 17.59
N PHE A 80 -2.29 -11.64 18.29
CA PHE A 80 -1.96 -13.01 17.88
C PHE A 80 -2.61 -13.36 16.53
N LEU A 81 -3.90 -13.06 16.35
CA LEU A 81 -4.59 -13.27 15.09
C LEU A 81 -3.98 -12.46 13.94
N ASN A 82 -3.60 -11.20 14.19
CA ASN A 82 -2.90 -10.38 13.20
C ASN A 82 -1.55 -11.00 12.81
N ALA A 83 -0.77 -11.48 13.78
CA ALA A 83 0.49 -12.15 13.49
C ALA A 83 0.26 -13.41 12.64
N LEU A 84 -0.76 -14.21 12.96
CA LEU A 84 -1.13 -15.40 12.18
C LEU A 84 -1.59 -15.03 10.76
N LEU A 85 -2.37 -13.96 10.60
CA LEU A 85 -2.81 -13.47 9.30
C LEU A 85 -1.64 -12.96 8.44
N VAL A 86 -0.67 -12.28 9.06
CA VAL A 86 0.56 -11.86 8.37
C VAL A 86 1.34 -13.08 7.89
N LEU A 87 1.51 -14.12 8.72
CA LEU A 87 2.14 -15.38 8.31
C LEU A 87 1.37 -16.05 7.16
N GLY A 88 0.04 -16.06 7.24
CA GLY A 88 -0.82 -16.55 6.16
C GLY A 88 -0.64 -15.78 4.85
N ALA A 89 -0.56 -14.45 4.91
CA ALA A 89 -0.31 -13.60 3.76
C ALA A 89 1.06 -13.87 3.13
N PHE A 90 2.11 -14.07 3.94
CA PHE A 90 3.42 -14.51 3.44
C PHE A 90 3.35 -15.90 2.80
N GLY A 91 2.55 -16.82 3.34
CA GLY A 91 2.30 -18.13 2.74
C GLY A 91 1.63 -18.03 1.36
N ILE A 92 0.57 -17.23 1.25
CA ILE A 92 -0.11 -16.96 -0.03
C ILE A 92 0.88 -16.32 -1.01
N LEU A 93 1.62 -15.30 -0.60
CA LEU A 93 2.62 -14.64 -1.44
C LEU A 93 3.69 -15.63 -1.95
N SER A 94 4.17 -16.53 -1.08
CA SER A 94 5.13 -17.56 -1.45
C SER A 94 4.55 -18.53 -2.47
N LEU A 95 3.30 -18.95 -2.29
CA LEU A 95 2.58 -19.81 -3.22
C LEU A 95 2.39 -19.11 -4.57
N THR A 96 1.85 -17.89 -4.57
CA THR A 96 1.62 -17.11 -5.79
C THR A 96 2.93 -16.94 -6.56
N ARG A 97 4.04 -16.61 -5.88
CA ARG A 97 5.38 -16.51 -6.50
C ARG A 97 5.86 -17.83 -7.11
N SER A 98 5.59 -18.97 -6.47
CA SER A 98 5.99 -20.28 -7.00
C SER A 98 5.27 -20.65 -8.30
N LEU A 99 4.12 -20.02 -8.58
CA LEU A 99 3.32 -20.22 -9.79
C LEU A 99 3.69 -19.24 -10.92
N MET A 100 4.66 -18.35 -10.70
CA MET A 100 5.07 -17.36 -11.70
C MET A 100 6.25 -17.86 -12.54
N ASP A 101 6.14 -17.69 -13.86
CA ASP A 101 7.11 -18.20 -14.84
C ASP A 101 8.40 -17.35 -14.94
N LYS A 102 8.40 -16.14 -14.39
CA LYS A 102 9.56 -15.24 -14.40
C LYS A 102 9.91 -14.82 -12.98
N PRO A 103 11.21 -14.71 -12.64
CA PRO A 103 11.60 -14.01 -11.42
C PRO A 103 11.04 -12.60 -11.48
N LEU A 104 10.37 -12.18 -10.40
CA LEU A 104 9.88 -10.82 -10.28
C LEU A 104 11.03 -9.85 -10.55
N SER A 105 10.75 -8.75 -11.23
CA SER A 105 11.58 -7.55 -11.10
C SER A 105 11.38 -7.03 -9.68
N VAL A 106 12.02 -7.69 -8.72
CA VAL A 106 12.70 -6.91 -7.71
C VAL A 106 13.68 -6.09 -8.53
N ASN A 107 13.50 -4.78 -8.56
CA ASN A 107 14.53 -3.88 -9.03
C ASN A 107 15.86 -4.35 -8.39
N ASP A 108 16.69 -5.05 -9.16
CA ASP A 108 18.01 -5.57 -8.75
C ASP A 108 18.96 -4.43 -8.35
N THR A 109 18.47 -3.19 -8.45
CA THR A 109 19.15 -1.98 -8.01
C THR A 109 19.63 -2.08 -6.57
N TYR A 110 19.05 -2.95 -5.72
CA TYR A 110 19.49 -3.16 -4.34
C TYR A 110 19.65 -4.64 -4.00
N SER A 111 20.74 -5.27 -4.47
CA SER A 111 21.21 -6.51 -3.85
C SER A 111 21.39 -6.25 -2.34
N LEU A 112 20.57 -6.92 -1.54
CA LEU A 112 20.57 -6.80 -0.08
C LEU A 112 21.92 -7.24 0.50
N SER A 113 22.74 -7.97 -0.26
CA SER A 113 24.04 -8.48 0.19
C SER A 113 25.10 -7.39 0.40
N ASN A 114 24.97 -6.21 -0.23
CA ASN A 114 26.00 -5.16 -0.23
C ASN A 114 25.54 -3.82 0.37
N ALA A 115 24.28 -3.70 0.81
CA ALA A 115 23.78 -2.45 1.40
C ALA A 115 24.25 -2.27 2.85
N MET A 116 24.67 -1.06 3.24
CA MET A 116 24.90 -0.75 4.66
C MET A 116 23.60 -0.94 5.46
N VAL A 117 23.71 -1.43 6.70
CA VAL A 117 22.56 -1.64 7.61
C VAL A 117 21.66 -0.39 7.72
N SER A 118 22.25 0.81 7.69
CA SER A 118 21.51 2.08 7.70
C SER A 118 20.61 2.26 6.47
N LEU A 119 21.07 1.88 5.28
CA LEU A 119 20.27 1.92 4.05
C LEU A 119 19.13 0.90 4.09
N MET A 120 19.36 -0.27 4.70
CA MET A 120 18.30 -1.28 4.90
C MET A 120 17.21 -0.75 5.83
N LEU A 121 17.60 -0.14 6.95
CA LEU A 121 16.65 0.44 7.90
C LEU A 121 15.80 1.52 7.23
N ILE A 122 16.42 2.46 6.52
CA ILE A 122 15.69 3.52 5.80
C ILE A 122 14.78 2.92 4.72
N GLY A 123 15.30 1.96 3.93
CA GLY A 123 14.53 1.27 2.90
C GLY A 123 13.35 0.46 3.45
N SER A 124 13.41 -0.01 4.70
CA SER A 124 12.32 -0.77 5.33
C SER A 124 11.16 0.10 5.83
N ILE A 125 11.35 1.42 5.95
CA ILE A 125 10.29 2.31 6.43
C ILE A 125 9.17 2.41 5.39
N GLN A 126 9.50 2.52 4.12
CA GLN A 126 8.51 2.64 3.04
C GLN A 126 7.51 1.46 3.00
N PRO A 127 7.93 0.19 2.92
CA PRO A 127 6.99 -0.95 2.95
C PRO A 127 6.25 -1.09 4.27
N PHE A 128 6.70 -0.45 5.35
CA PHE A 128 5.96 -0.38 6.60
C PHE A 128 4.84 0.68 6.59
N ILE A 129 5.07 1.85 5.99
CA ILE A 129 4.09 2.96 5.99
C ILE A 129 3.12 2.93 4.81
N ALA A 130 3.53 2.45 3.63
CA ALA A 130 2.69 2.43 2.43
C ALA A 130 1.36 1.67 2.63
N PRO A 131 1.32 0.51 3.31
CA PRO A 131 0.07 -0.21 3.56
C PRO A 131 -1.00 0.60 4.29
N PHE A 132 -0.62 1.62 5.09
CA PHE A 132 -1.60 2.48 5.77
C PHE A 132 -2.33 3.41 4.79
N ALA A 133 -1.59 4.03 3.87
CA ALA A 133 -2.18 4.89 2.84
C ALA A 133 -3.03 4.06 1.86
N GLU A 134 -2.55 2.87 1.51
CA GLU A 134 -3.27 1.90 0.69
C GLU A 134 -4.57 1.44 1.37
N GLU A 135 -4.53 1.01 2.63
CA GLU A 135 -5.71 0.53 3.36
C GLU A 135 -6.78 1.63 3.48
N LEU A 136 -6.38 2.86 3.81
CA LEU A 136 -7.31 3.99 3.86
C LEU A 136 -7.88 4.32 2.48
N THR A 137 -7.10 4.23 1.41
CA THR A 137 -7.57 4.51 0.04
C THR A 137 -8.49 3.41 -0.48
N PHE A 138 -8.02 2.16 -0.50
CA PHE A 138 -8.72 1.05 -1.13
C PHE A 138 -9.84 0.48 -0.27
N ARG A 139 -9.63 0.32 1.05
CA ARG A 139 -10.64 -0.27 1.93
C ARG A 139 -11.56 0.75 2.53
N TYR A 140 -11.06 1.87 3.03
CA TYR A 140 -11.94 2.87 3.64
C TYR A 140 -12.66 3.74 2.60
N LEU A 141 -11.92 4.41 1.70
CA LEU A 141 -12.52 5.36 0.75
C LEU A 141 -13.21 4.67 -0.44
N LEU A 142 -12.54 3.74 -1.10
CA LEU A 142 -13.07 3.08 -2.29
C LEU A 142 -14.04 1.94 -1.97
N PHE A 143 -13.96 1.28 -0.81
CA PHE A 143 -14.90 0.20 -0.47
C PHE A 143 -15.87 0.57 0.66
N GLY A 144 -15.35 1.12 1.77
CA GLY A 144 -16.07 1.29 3.02
C GLY A 144 -17.13 2.39 3.04
N LYS A 145 -16.99 3.44 2.21
CA LYS A 145 -17.95 4.57 2.16
C LYS A 145 -19.28 4.25 1.47
N PHE A 146 -19.37 3.14 0.75
CA PHE A 146 -20.57 2.80 0.00
C PHE A 146 -21.56 2.04 0.88
N ASN A 147 -22.82 2.47 0.93
CA ASN A 147 -23.84 1.81 1.77
C ASN A 147 -24.65 0.73 1.04
N SER A 148 -24.74 0.82 -0.28
CA SER A 148 -25.46 -0.17 -1.11
C SER A 148 -24.63 -1.45 -1.25
N THR A 149 -25.25 -2.61 -1.00
CA THR A 149 -24.61 -3.93 -1.16
C THR A 149 -24.10 -4.15 -2.58
N LEU A 150 -24.89 -3.78 -3.58
CA LEU A 150 -24.49 -3.89 -4.99
C LEU A 150 -23.27 -3.00 -5.28
N LEU A 151 -23.28 -1.77 -4.75
CA LEU A 151 -22.18 -0.83 -4.97
C LEU A 151 -20.92 -1.26 -4.22
N LYS A 152 -21.04 -1.83 -3.01
CA LYS A 152 -19.91 -2.46 -2.31
C LYS A 152 -19.32 -3.62 -3.10
N LEU A 153 -20.16 -4.47 -3.69
CA LEU A 153 -19.70 -5.59 -4.51
C LEU A 153 -18.94 -5.09 -5.75
N LEU A 154 -19.50 -4.10 -6.46
CA LEU A 154 -18.82 -3.47 -7.59
C LEU A 154 -17.48 -2.85 -7.16
N MET A 155 -17.49 -2.08 -6.07
CA MET A 155 -16.30 -1.43 -5.56
C MET A 155 -15.27 -2.41 -5.00
N PHE A 156 -15.67 -3.60 -4.53
CA PHE A 156 -14.75 -4.67 -4.18
C PHE A 156 -13.90 -5.07 -5.38
N PHE A 157 -14.50 -5.30 -6.55
CA PHE A 157 -13.76 -5.61 -7.77
C PHE A 157 -12.91 -4.42 -8.23
N VAL A 158 -13.46 -3.21 -8.25
CA VAL A 158 -12.72 -1.99 -8.63
C VAL A 158 -11.51 -1.79 -7.73
N SER A 159 -11.67 -1.90 -6.41
CA SER A 159 -10.58 -1.74 -5.44
C SER A 159 -9.50 -2.80 -5.63
N SER A 160 -9.88 -4.05 -5.87
CA SER A 160 -8.94 -5.16 -6.09
C SER A 160 -8.15 -5.00 -7.38
N ILE A 161 -8.82 -4.61 -8.48
CA ILE A 161 -8.16 -4.35 -9.77
C ILE A 161 -7.21 -3.16 -9.64
N LEU A 162 -7.67 -2.03 -9.10
CA LEU A 162 -6.82 -0.85 -8.93
C LEU A 162 -5.62 -1.16 -8.02
N PHE A 163 -5.82 -1.92 -6.94
CA PHE A 163 -4.74 -2.36 -6.05
C PHE A 163 -3.70 -3.22 -6.79
N GLY A 164 -4.11 -4.13 -7.67
CA GLY A 164 -3.16 -4.86 -8.53
C GLY A 164 -2.41 -3.93 -9.49
N LEU A 165 -3.14 -3.02 -10.14
CA LEU A 165 -2.58 -2.11 -11.14
C LEU A 165 -1.52 -1.15 -10.58
N ILE A 166 -1.66 -0.69 -9.33
CA ILE A 166 -0.65 0.19 -8.74
C ILE A 166 0.72 -0.50 -8.56
N HIS A 167 0.75 -1.83 -8.62
CA HIS A 167 1.97 -2.64 -8.50
C HIS A 167 2.55 -3.09 -9.84
N ILE A 168 1.99 -2.65 -10.99
CA ILE A 168 2.43 -3.10 -12.32
C ILE A 168 3.94 -2.89 -12.58
N ASN A 169 4.52 -1.83 -12.00
CA ASN A 169 5.95 -1.54 -12.10
C ASN A 169 6.82 -2.59 -11.39
N ASN A 170 6.27 -3.30 -10.39
CA ASN A 170 6.96 -4.41 -9.72
C ASN A 170 7.02 -5.67 -10.59
N PHE A 171 6.27 -5.70 -11.69
CA PHE A 171 6.21 -6.81 -12.65
C PHE A 171 6.80 -6.44 -14.02
N ASN A 172 7.70 -5.45 -14.10
CA ASN A 172 8.27 -4.98 -15.38
C ASN A 172 7.23 -4.53 -16.43
N GLY A 173 6.03 -4.12 -16.02
CA GLY A 173 4.95 -3.83 -16.98
C GLY A 173 4.23 -5.08 -17.52
N ASP A 174 4.50 -6.28 -17.01
CA ASP A 174 3.83 -7.51 -17.41
C ASP A 174 2.43 -7.59 -16.79
N TRP A 175 1.42 -7.27 -17.60
CA TRP A 175 0.02 -7.27 -17.21
C TRP A 175 -0.48 -8.64 -16.75
N ILE A 176 -0.05 -9.71 -17.43
CA ILE A 176 -0.50 -11.07 -17.11
C ILE A 176 0.02 -11.47 -15.73
N GLN A 177 1.28 -11.16 -15.43
CA GLN A 177 1.85 -11.39 -14.11
C GLN A 177 1.20 -10.51 -13.04
N THR A 178 0.89 -9.26 -13.35
CA THR A 178 0.23 -8.32 -12.42
C THR A 178 -1.17 -8.82 -12.02
N PHE A 179 -1.95 -9.37 -12.94
CA PHE A 179 -3.25 -9.98 -12.63
C PHE A 179 -3.15 -11.33 -11.92
N LYS A 180 -2.06 -12.08 -12.15
CA LYS A 180 -1.78 -13.36 -11.48
C LYS A 180 -1.19 -13.20 -10.08
N ALA A 181 -0.87 -11.98 -9.65
CA ALA A 181 -0.18 -11.71 -8.40
C ALA A 181 -1.06 -11.20 -7.21
N PRO A 182 -2.38 -11.51 -7.11
CA PRO A 182 -3.14 -11.05 -5.96
C PRO A 182 -2.60 -11.64 -4.65
#